data_AF-A0A526YM13-F1
#
_entry.id   AF-A0A526YM13-F1
#
_cell.length_a   1.000
_cell.length_b   1.000
_cell.length_c   1.000
_cell.angle_alpha   90.00
_cell.angle_beta   90.00
_cell.angle_gamma   90.00
#
_symmetry.space_group_name_H-M   'P 1'
#
loop_
_entity.id
_entity.type
_entity.pdbx_description
1 polymer ?
#
loop_
_entity_poly.entity_id
_entity_poly.type
_entity_poly.pdbx_seq_one_letter_code
_entity_poly.pdbx_strand_id
1 'polypeptide(L)' 'MSWEFLSRRAVEAMHAEQLRRHGGAHGLRDENAHESALARAENKANYGDPSIEDLAAAY' A
#
# COMPACT_ATOMS: atom_id res chain seq x y z
N MET A 1 10.71 -6.10 16.84
CA MET A 1 10.18 -6.72 15.60
C MET A 1 10.60 -5.85 14.44
N SER A 2 11.05 -6.42 13.32
CA SER A 2 11.18 -5.66 12.07
C SER A 2 9.91 -5.90 11.25
N TRP A 3 9.26 -4.83 10.84
CA TRP A 3 8.12 -4.91 9.93
C TRP A 3 8.59 -5.21 8.50
N GLU A 4 7.79 -5.97 7.76
CA GLU A 4 7.94 -6.14 6.32
C GLU A 4 6.74 -5.47 5.65
N PHE A 5 7.00 -4.43 4.87
CA PHE A 5 5.97 -3.64 4.21
C PHE A 5 5.81 -4.04 2.74
N LEU A 6 4.62 -3.79 2.19
CA LEU A 6 4.34 -4.07 0.78
C LEU A 6 5.11 -3.10 -0.12
N SER A 7 5.92 -3.63 -1.03
CA SER A 7 6.53 -2.82 -2.08
C SER A 7 5.49 -2.27 -3.05
N ARG A 8 5.75 -1.09 -3.62
CA ARG A 8 4.94 -0.49 -4.70
C ARG A 8 4.60 -1.50 -5.81
N ARG A 9 5.61 -2.21 -6.30
CA ARG A 9 5.45 -3.20 -7.37
C ARG A 9 4.50 -4.34 -6.98
N ALA A 10 4.53 -4.78 -5.73
CA ALA A 10 3.62 -5.80 -5.25
C ALA A 10 2.17 -5.30 -5.27
N VAL A 11 1.93 -4.07 -4.80
CA VAL A 11 0.59 -3.47 -4.79
C VAL A 11 0.08 -3.20 -6.21
N GLU A 12 0.92 -2.70 -7.10
CA GLU A 12 0.58 -2.52 -8.52
C GLU A 12 0.25 -3.85 -9.21
N ALA A 13 1.02 -4.91 -8.93
CA ALA A 13 0.76 -6.24 -9.47
C ALA A 13 -0.57 -6.82 -8.94
N MET A 14 -0.87 -6.65 -7.65
CA MET A 14 -2.17 -7.02 -7.07
C MET A 14 -3.30 -6.26 -7.77
N HIS A 15 -3.15 -4.94 -7.96
CA HIS A 15 -4.14 -4.12 -8.64
C HIS A 15 -4.37 -4.55 -10.10
N ALA A 16 -3.30 -4.78 -10.86
CA ALA A 16 -3.38 -5.26 -12.23
C ALA A 16 -4.11 -6.61 -12.33
N GLU A 17 -3.87 -7.52 -11.39
CA GLU A 17 -4.56 -8.81 -11.34
C GLU A 17 -6.05 -8.65 -11.00
N GLN A 18 -6.43 -7.72 -10.11
CA GLN A 18 -7.83 -7.41 -9.84
C GLN A 18 -8.54 -6.88 -11.10
N LEU A 19 -7.92 -5.95 -11.82
CA LEU A 19 -8.47 -5.42 -13.07
C LEU A 19 -8.60 -6.52 -14.14
N ARG A 20 -7.63 -7.43 -14.24
CA ARG A 20 -7.69 -8.55 -15.18
C ARG A 20 -8.86 -9.49 -14.89
N ARG A 21 -9.16 -9.74 -13.61
CA ARG A 21 -10.23 -10.67 -13.19
C ARG A 21 -11.61 -10.05 -13.21
N HIS A 22 -11.72 -8.77 -12.87
CA HIS A 22 -13.00 -8.12 -12.57
C HIS A 22 -13.33 -6.96 -13.51
N GLY A 23 -12.40 -6.57 -14.38
CA GLY A 23 -12.52 -5.41 -15.26
C GLY A 23 -12.23 -4.09 -14.53
N GLY A 24 -12.09 -3.01 -15.30
CA GLY A 24 -11.86 -1.67 -14.80
C GLY A 24 -10.82 -0.87 -15.59
N ALA A 25 -10.72 0.42 -15.31
CA ALA A 25 -9.73 1.30 -15.93
C ALA A 25 -8.31 0.95 -15.45
N HIS A 26 -7.34 1.02 -16.36
CA HIS A 26 -5.94 0.74 -16.07
C HIS A 26 -5.17 2.01 -15.73
N GLY A 27 -4.01 1.82 -15.08
CA GLY A 27 -3.08 2.88 -14.74
C GLY A 27 -3.38 3.53 -13.39
N LEU A 28 -2.52 4.46 -12.99
CA LEU A 28 -2.68 5.22 -11.75
C LEU A 28 -3.36 6.54 -12.04
N ARG A 29 -4.26 6.95 -11.14
CA ARG A 29 -4.86 8.28 -11.17
C ARG A 29 -3.85 9.37 -10.84
N ASP A 30 -2.97 9.09 -9.88
CA ASP A 30 -1.94 10.00 -9.37
C ASP A 30 -0.84 9.17 -8.70
N GLU A 31 0.40 9.31 -9.14
CA GLU A 31 1.55 8.58 -8.59
C GLU A 31 1.92 9.04 -7.18
N ASN A 32 1.84 10.34 -6.89
CA ASN A 32 2.19 10.89 -5.59
C ASN A 32 1.20 10.43 -4.52
N ALA A 33 -0.09 10.38 -4.88
CA ALA A 33 -1.11 9.85 -3.98
C ALA A 33 -0.88 8.36 -3.68
N HIS A 34 -0.41 7.59 -4.65
CA HIS A 34 -0.08 6.17 -4.47
C HIS A 34 1.11 5.98 -3.52
N GLU A 35 2.23 6.66 -3.77
CA GLU A 35 3.41 6.61 -2.89
C GLU A 35 3.09 7.07 -1.46
N SER A 36 2.32 8.16 -1.32
CA SER A 36 1.93 8.68 -0.01
C SER A 36 1.08 7.68 0.79
N ALA A 37 0.21 6.91 0.11
CA ALA A 37 -0.59 5.88 0.77
C ALA A 37 0.28 4.72 1.28
N LEU A 38 1.21 4.22 0.45
CA LEU A 38 2.11 3.13 0.83
C LEU A 38 3.01 3.52 2.01
N ALA A 39 3.56 4.74 1.99
CA ALA A 39 4.45 5.24 3.03
C ALA A 39 3.74 5.48 4.38
N ARG A 40 2.40 5.54 4.43
CA ARG A 40 1.67 5.85 5.66
C ARG A 40 1.91 4.80 6.76
N ALA A 41 1.92 3.51 6.40
CA ALA A 41 2.18 2.42 7.35
C ALA A 41 3.63 2.48 7.86
N GLU A 42 4.61 2.68 6.97
CA GLU A 42 6.02 2.82 7.32
C GLU A 42 6.26 3.99 8.28
N ASN A 43 5.66 5.14 7.97
CA ASN A 43 5.77 6.33 8.82
C ASN A 43 5.17 6.09 10.20
N LYS A 44 4.02 5.41 10.31
CA LYS A 44 3.44 5.06 11.62
C LYS A 44 4.37 4.15 12.43
N ALA A 45 5.00 3.17 11.80
CA ALA A 45 5.93 2.27 12.48
C ALA A 45 7.22 2.98 12.93
N ASN A 46 7.71 3.94 12.14
CA ASN A 46 8.94 4.66 12.45
C ASN A 46 8.77 5.73 13.54
N TYR A 47 7.57 6.32 13.65
CA TYR A 47 7.31 7.46 14.52
C TYR A 47 6.30 7.20 15.64
N GLY A 48 5.85 5.95 15.81
CA GLY A 48 4.89 5.55 16.84
C GLY A 48 5.14 4.16 17.40
N ASP A 49 4.18 3.65 18.17
CA ASP A 49 4.14 2.26 18.65
C ASP A 49 2.82 1.58 18.22
N PRO A 50 2.59 1.44 16.90
CA PRO A 50 1.33 0.90 16.39
C PRO A 50 1.25 -0.62 16.57
N SER A 51 0.03 -1.12 16.73
CA SER A 51 -0.23 -2.55 16.59
C SER A 51 -0.15 -2.98 15.11
N ILE A 52 -0.17 -4.29 14.84
CA ILE A 52 -0.22 -4.78 13.45
C ILE A 52 -1.52 -4.36 12.75
N GLU A 53 -2.62 -4.28 13.50
CA GLU A 53 -3.92 -3.80 13.00
C GLU A 53 -3.86 -2.32 12.63
N ASP A 54 -3.16 -1.48 13.41
CA ASP A 54 -2.96 -0.06 13.12
C ASP A 54 -2.16 0.19 11.84
N LEU A 55 -1.19 -0.70 11.57
CA LEU A 55 -0.37 -0.69 10.36
C LEU A 55 -1.15 -1.19 9.15
N ALA A 56 -1.91 -2.27 9.29
CA ALA A 56 -2.77 -2.79 8.22
C ALA A 56 -3.83 -1.77 7.81
N ALA A 57 -4.44 -1.07 8.77
CA ALA A 57 -5.42 -0.01 8.53
C ALA A 57 -4.83 1.29 7.94
N ALA A 58 -3.50 1.40 7.85
CA ALA A 58 -2.84 2.59 7.30
C ALA A 58 -2.66 2.55 5.78
N TYR A 59 -2.83 1.38 5.15
CA TYR A 59 -2.87 1.20 3.70
C TYR A 59 -4.26 1.58 3.15
#